data_AF-A0A9P7ZR55-F1
#
_entry.id   AF-A0A9P7ZR55-F1
#
_cell.length_a   1.000
_cell.length_b   1.000
_cell.length_c   1.000
_cell.angle_alpha   90.00
_cell.angle_beta   90.00
_cell.angle_gamma   90.00
#
_symmetry.space_group_name_H-M   'P 1'
#
loop_
_entity.id
_entity.type
_entity.pdbx_description
1 polymer ?
#
loop_
_entity_poly.entity_id
_entity_poly.type
_entity_poly.pdbx_seq_one_letter_code
_entity_poly.pdbx_strand_id
1 'polypeptide(L)'
;MLKTSAVAAGMFLFSGSATALFNCNDNQNAFPPTPGKFAVHYTSVRDTNTGKPWIRICTPSSVGDWDQSGVLELDCAAESNTFGTDQTGLNANFVVVNGNGCNSDSTNLSGASMSYDGEEYDLQNAGSECGDRDHGITCEWDV
;
A
#
# COMPACT_ATOMS: atom_id res chain seq x y z
N MET A 1 26.85 -48.70 29.87
CA MET A 1 26.91 -47.23 29.77
C MET A 1 25.99 -46.79 28.65
N LEU A 2 24.76 -46.40 28.97
CA LEU A 2 23.79 -45.87 27.99
C LEU A 2 24.19 -44.44 27.63
N LYS A 3 24.41 -44.16 26.35
CA LYS A 3 24.50 -42.80 25.82
C LYS A 3 23.15 -42.47 25.17
N THR A 4 22.34 -41.70 25.88
CA THR A 4 21.10 -41.13 25.37
C THR A 4 21.47 -39.88 24.56
N SER A 5 21.35 -39.96 23.24
CA SER A 5 21.45 -38.78 22.37
C SER A 5 20.04 -38.21 22.18
N ALA A 6 19.77 -37.06 22.79
CA ALA A 6 18.61 -36.26 22.46
C ALA A 6 18.88 -35.51 21.15
N VAL A 7 18.11 -35.79 20.10
CA VAL A 7 18.08 -34.98 18.89
C VAL A 7 17.05 -33.87 19.12
N ALA A 8 17.53 -32.63 19.21
CA ALA A 8 16.66 -31.47 19.27
C ALA A 8 15.91 -31.34 17.94
N ALA A 9 14.59 -31.48 17.97
CA ALA A 9 13.72 -31.15 16.86
C ALA A 9 13.73 -29.62 16.69
N GLY A 10 14.45 -29.13 15.68
CA GLY A 10 14.37 -27.75 15.25
C GLY A 10 12.98 -27.47 14.66
N MET A 11 12.09 -26.87 15.45
CA MET A 11 10.90 -26.22 14.91
C MET A 11 11.35 -25.01 14.09
N PHE A 12 11.42 -25.17 12.77
CA PHE A 12 11.34 -24.04 11.86
C PHE A 12 9.92 -23.50 11.94
N LEU A 13 9.72 -22.46 12.76
CA LEU A 13 8.58 -21.57 12.64
C LEU A 13 8.76 -20.80 11.33
N PHE A 14 8.30 -21.37 10.21
CA PHE A 14 7.90 -20.54 9.09
C PHE A 14 6.64 -19.79 9.52
N SER A 15 6.82 -18.64 10.17
CA SER A 15 5.84 -17.56 10.13
C SER A 15 5.79 -17.05 8.70
N GLY A 16 5.19 -17.85 7.81
CA GLY A 16 4.69 -17.34 6.54
C GLY A 16 3.63 -16.33 6.91
N SER A 17 3.99 -15.06 6.81
CA SER A 17 3.09 -13.94 7.05
C SER A 17 1.86 -14.16 6.18
N ALA A 18 0.73 -14.49 6.78
CA ALA A 18 -0.54 -14.18 6.15
C ALA A 18 -0.58 -12.65 6.12
N THR A 19 0.00 -12.03 5.10
CA THR A 19 -0.12 -10.58 4.89
C THR A 19 -1.58 -10.36 4.48
N ALA A 20 -2.43 -10.16 5.49
CA ALA A 20 -3.71 -9.53 5.27
C ALA A 20 -3.45 -8.24 4.47
N LEU A 21 -4.28 -7.98 3.47
CA LEU A 21 -4.22 -6.72 2.74
C LEU A 21 -4.23 -5.57 3.75
N PHE A 22 -3.43 -4.54 3.49
CA PHE A 22 -3.35 -3.33 4.32
C PHE A 22 -4.75 -2.88 4.76
N ASN A 23 -4.88 -2.59 6.04
CA ASN A 23 -6.08 -2.06 6.66
C ASN A 23 -5.80 -0.64 7.16
N CYS A 24 -6.69 0.30 6.82
CA CYS A 24 -6.51 1.70 7.19
C CYS A 24 -6.44 1.90 8.72
N ASN A 25 -7.22 1.18 9.51
CA ASN A 25 -7.21 1.35 10.97
C ASN A 25 -6.05 0.60 11.66
N ASP A 26 -5.59 -0.51 11.07
CA ASP A 26 -4.55 -1.34 11.70
C ASP A 26 -3.14 -0.98 11.24
N ASN A 27 -2.99 -0.42 10.02
CA ASN A 27 -1.71 -0.31 9.34
C ASN A 27 -1.39 1.10 8.83
N GLN A 28 -2.40 1.96 8.61
CA GLN A 28 -2.17 3.35 8.24
C GLN A 28 -1.74 4.13 9.50
N ASN A 29 -0.46 4.01 9.82
CA ASN A 29 0.17 4.69 10.96
C ASN A 29 0.94 5.95 10.55
N ALA A 30 0.89 6.29 9.24
CA ALA A 30 1.62 7.43 8.69
C ALA A 30 0.91 8.76 8.96
N PHE A 31 -0.43 8.77 8.95
CA PHE A 31 -1.22 9.99 9.07
C PHE A 31 -2.42 9.75 10.00
N PRO A 32 -2.87 10.74 10.79
CA PRO A 32 -4.12 10.62 11.53
C PRO A 32 -5.32 10.88 10.60
N PRO A 33 -6.51 10.29 10.87
CA PRO A 33 -7.75 10.67 10.20
C PRO A 33 -8.02 12.17 10.37
N THR A 34 -7.96 12.93 9.28
CA THR A 34 -8.10 14.39 9.30
C THR A 34 -9.23 14.84 8.36
N PRO A 35 -10.30 15.47 8.86
CA PRO A 35 -11.39 15.95 8.00
C PRO A 35 -10.89 16.85 6.87
N GLY A 36 -11.37 16.62 5.66
CA GLY A 36 -10.93 17.32 4.45
C GLY A 36 -9.69 16.70 3.78
N LYS A 37 -9.21 15.56 4.28
CA LYS A 37 -8.10 14.82 3.70
C LYS A 37 -8.47 13.36 3.44
N PHE A 38 -7.64 12.69 2.65
CA PHE A 38 -7.66 11.23 2.51
C PHE A 38 -6.25 10.70 2.35
N ALA A 39 -6.06 9.42 2.69
CA ALA A 39 -4.79 8.73 2.49
C ALA A 39 -4.95 7.60 1.46
N VAL A 40 -3.90 7.35 0.67
CA VAL A 40 -3.86 6.23 -0.27
C VAL A 40 -2.60 5.41 -0.01
N HIS A 41 -2.81 4.14 0.28
CA HIS A 41 -1.74 3.17 0.41
C HIS A 41 -1.52 2.48 -0.93
N TYR A 42 -0.29 2.56 -1.44
CA TYR A 42 0.19 1.82 -2.61
C TYR A 42 1.01 0.62 -2.17
N THR A 43 0.67 -0.55 -2.69
CA THR A 43 1.43 -1.79 -2.48
C THR A 43 1.95 -2.30 -3.83
N SER A 44 3.26 -2.57 -3.89
CA SER A 44 3.89 -3.10 -5.10
C SER A 44 3.73 -4.61 -5.22
N VAL A 45 3.99 -5.18 -6.40
CA VAL A 45 3.86 -6.62 -6.64
C VAL A 45 4.73 -7.48 -5.72
N ARG A 46 5.88 -6.96 -5.26
CA ARG A 46 6.77 -7.69 -4.33
C ARG A 46 6.27 -7.69 -2.89
N ASP A 47 5.42 -6.72 -2.53
CA ASP A 47 4.94 -6.51 -1.17
C ASP A 47 3.55 -7.12 -0.95
N THR A 48 2.94 -7.69 -2.00
CA THR A 48 1.59 -8.25 -1.96
C THR A 48 1.55 -9.76 -2.20
N ASN A 49 0.47 -10.38 -1.72
CA ASN A 49 0.10 -11.76 -1.98
C ASN A 49 -0.94 -11.93 -3.12
N THR A 50 -1.45 -10.84 -3.70
CA THR A 50 -2.44 -10.90 -4.80
C THR A 50 -1.80 -11.16 -6.16
N GLY A 51 -0.48 -11.05 -6.27
CA GLY A 51 0.25 -11.16 -7.53
C GLY A 51 0.15 -9.93 -8.42
N LYS A 52 -0.44 -8.83 -7.94
CA LYS A 52 -0.51 -7.55 -8.64
C LYS A 52 -0.34 -6.39 -7.67
N PRO A 53 0.24 -5.26 -8.09
CA PRO A 53 0.19 -4.06 -7.28
C PRO A 53 -1.26 -3.56 -7.16
N TRP A 54 -1.55 -2.85 -6.08
CA TRP A 54 -2.88 -2.32 -5.80
C TRP A 54 -2.77 -1.06 -4.94
N ILE A 55 -3.85 -0.29 -4.93
CA ILE A 55 -4.05 0.79 -3.97
C ILE A 55 -5.25 0.54 -3.06
N ARG A 56 -5.23 1.14 -1.87
CA ARG A 56 -6.39 1.27 -0.99
C ARG A 56 -6.52 2.70 -0.51
N ILE A 57 -7.75 3.20 -0.52
CA ILE A 57 -8.06 4.57 -0.11
C ILE A 57 -8.64 4.52 1.31
N CYS A 58 -8.12 5.38 2.18
CA CYS A 58 -8.54 5.60 3.54
C CYS A 58 -9.15 7.01 3.65
N THR A 59 -10.41 7.10 4.03
CA THR A 59 -11.11 8.38 4.22
C THR A 59 -11.50 8.55 5.69
N PRO A 60 -11.37 9.75 6.28
CA PRO A 60 -11.75 9.97 7.66
C PRO A 60 -13.24 9.73 7.88
N SER A 61 -13.58 8.93 8.89
CA SER A 61 -14.95 8.68 9.31
C SER A 61 -15.45 9.78 10.27
N SER A 62 -16.76 9.80 10.54
CA SER A 62 -17.37 10.76 11.49
C SER A 62 -17.01 10.50 12.96
N VAL A 63 -16.43 9.34 13.29
CA VAL A 63 -16.09 8.95 14.67
C VAL A 63 -14.59 9.06 14.97
N GLY A 64 -13.79 9.58 14.04
CA GLY A 64 -12.35 9.77 14.22
C GLY A 64 -11.48 8.56 13.85
N ASP A 65 -12.07 7.55 13.20
CA ASP A 65 -11.37 6.39 12.61
C ASP A 65 -11.28 6.54 11.07
N TRP A 66 -10.65 5.59 10.39
CA TRP A 66 -10.64 5.50 8.92
C TRP A 66 -11.80 4.62 8.40
N ASP A 67 -12.57 5.15 7.47
CA ASP A 67 -13.27 4.34 6.48
C ASP A 67 -12.28 3.90 5.39
N GLN A 68 -12.51 2.74 4.77
CA GLN A 68 -11.60 2.21 3.77
C GLN A 68 -12.33 1.64 2.55
N SER A 69 -11.75 1.88 1.38
CA SER A 69 -12.20 1.27 0.13
C SER A 69 -11.84 -0.22 0.08
N GLY A 70 -12.45 -0.94 -0.88
CA GLY A 70 -11.84 -2.17 -1.38
C GLY A 70 -10.46 -1.90 -2.01
N VAL A 71 -9.67 -2.95 -2.23
CA VAL A 71 -8.44 -2.81 -3.00
C VAL A 71 -8.77 -2.55 -4.47
N LEU A 72 -8.03 -1.63 -5.08
CA LEU A 72 -8.08 -1.36 -6.50
C LEU A 72 -6.79 -1.92 -7.12
N GLU A 73 -6.91 -3.05 -7.82
CA GLU A 73 -5.79 -3.67 -8.52
C GLU A 73 -5.32 -2.77 -9.67
N LEU A 74 -4.00 -2.76 -9.86
CA LEU A 74 -3.35 -2.03 -10.95
C LEU A 74 -2.93 -3.02 -12.04
N ASP A 75 -3.15 -2.64 -13.29
CA ASP A 75 -2.61 -3.36 -14.44
C ASP A 75 -1.15 -2.94 -14.67
N CYS A 76 -0.26 -3.93 -14.71
CA CYS A 76 1.16 -3.75 -15.01
C CYS A 76 1.46 -3.59 -16.49
N ALA A 77 0.52 -3.94 -17.38
CA ALA A 77 0.66 -3.69 -18.81
C ALA A 77 0.28 -2.25 -19.20
N ALA A 78 -0.40 -1.51 -18.32
CA ALA A 78 -0.80 -0.14 -18.56
C ALA A 78 0.31 0.85 -18.21
N GLU A 79 0.47 1.90 -19.02
CA GLU A 79 1.38 3.00 -18.70
C GLU A 79 0.94 3.76 -17.44
N SER A 80 -0.37 3.86 -17.23
CA SER A 80 -0.99 4.41 -16.03
C SER A 80 -2.34 3.75 -15.77
N ASN A 81 -2.75 3.71 -14.51
CA ASN A 81 -4.04 3.22 -14.07
C ASN A 81 -4.86 4.42 -13.58
N THR A 82 -5.99 4.70 -14.24
CA THR A 82 -6.88 5.80 -13.87
C THR A 82 -8.16 5.24 -13.25
N PHE A 83 -8.48 5.70 -12.04
CA PHE A 83 -9.69 5.36 -11.31
C PHE A 83 -10.62 6.57 -11.27
N GLY A 84 -11.86 6.37 -11.72
CA GLY A 84 -12.88 7.40 -11.68
C GLY A 84 -13.46 7.60 -10.28
N THR A 85 -14.15 8.72 -10.07
CA THR A 85 -14.83 9.08 -8.81
C THR A 85 -15.79 7.99 -8.32
N ASP A 86 -16.46 7.29 -9.24
CA ASP A 86 -17.39 6.19 -8.89
C ASP A 86 -16.67 4.96 -8.30
N GLN A 87 -15.37 4.80 -8.57
CA GLN A 87 -14.56 3.70 -8.04
C GLN A 87 -13.88 4.08 -6.72
N THR A 88 -13.46 5.34 -6.59
CA THR A 88 -12.66 5.82 -5.47
C THR A 88 -13.49 6.47 -4.36
N GLY A 89 -14.66 7.02 -4.70
CA GLY A 89 -15.45 7.89 -3.82
C GLY A 89 -14.86 9.30 -3.64
N LEU A 90 -13.81 9.65 -4.39
CA LEU A 90 -13.15 10.97 -4.35
C LEU A 90 -13.82 11.96 -5.32
N ASN A 91 -13.45 13.24 -5.23
CA ASN A 91 -14.03 14.30 -6.06
C ASN A 91 -13.40 14.43 -7.46
N ALA A 92 -12.21 13.86 -7.64
CA ALA A 92 -11.49 13.83 -8.92
C ALA A 92 -10.97 12.41 -9.22
N ASN A 93 -10.50 12.22 -10.46
CA ASN A 93 -9.86 10.98 -10.84
C ASN A 93 -8.55 10.79 -10.08
N PHE A 94 -8.27 9.54 -9.72
CA PHE A 94 -7.01 9.14 -9.11
C PHE A 94 -6.18 8.37 -10.13
N VAL A 95 -4.93 8.76 -10.34
CA VAL A 95 -4.05 8.15 -11.34
C VAL A 95 -2.85 7.52 -10.64
N VAL A 96 -2.46 6.32 -11.08
CA VAL A 96 -1.29 5.61 -10.58
C VAL A 96 -0.39 5.18 -11.73
N VAL A 97 0.87 5.58 -11.68
CA VAL A 97 1.94 5.05 -12.53
C VAL A 97 2.72 4.03 -11.71
N ASN A 98 2.88 2.81 -12.23
CA ASN A 98 3.48 1.73 -11.44
C ASN A 98 4.99 1.81 -11.32
N GLY A 99 5.68 2.32 -12.34
CA GLY A 99 7.14 2.24 -12.44
C GLY A 99 7.67 0.85 -12.07
N ASN A 100 8.68 0.84 -11.19
CA ASN A 100 9.26 -0.39 -10.65
C ASN A 100 8.35 -1.18 -9.68
N GLY A 101 7.18 -0.67 -9.32
CA GLY A 101 6.24 -1.38 -8.45
C GLY A 101 5.56 -2.58 -9.13
N CYS A 102 5.68 -2.72 -10.45
CA CYS A 102 5.32 -3.93 -11.19
C CYS A 102 6.46 -4.94 -11.36
N ASN A 103 7.67 -4.62 -10.89
CA ASN A 103 8.82 -5.50 -10.97
C ASN A 103 9.05 -6.19 -9.62
N SER A 104 8.79 -7.49 -9.55
CA SER A 104 8.96 -8.30 -8.33
C SER A 104 10.41 -8.36 -7.83
N ASP A 105 11.37 -8.16 -8.72
CA ASP A 105 12.80 -8.23 -8.43
C ASP A 105 13.38 -6.84 -8.10
N SER A 106 12.60 -5.77 -8.27
CA SER A 106 13.04 -4.42 -7.91
C SER A 106 13.01 -4.21 -6.40
N THR A 107 14.00 -3.49 -5.88
CA THR A 107 14.09 -3.09 -4.48
C THR A 107 13.53 -1.70 -4.19
N ASN A 108 13.13 -0.94 -5.21
CA ASN A 108 12.65 0.44 -5.08
C ASN A 108 11.34 0.68 -5.87
N LEU A 109 10.86 1.93 -5.83
CA LEU A 109 9.66 2.39 -6.54
C LEU A 109 9.99 3.39 -7.65
N SER A 110 11.16 3.30 -8.28
CA SER A 110 11.57 4.24 -9.32
C SER A 110 10.53 4.36 -10.42
N GLY A 111 10.15 5.59 -10.74
CA GLY A 111 9.13 5.89 -11.75
C GLY A 111 7.70 5.53 -11.35
N ALA A 112 7.46 5.17 -10.09
CA ALA A 112 6.11 5.01 -9.57
C ALA A 112 5.61 6.36 -9.02
N SER A 113 4.38 6.73 -9.36
CA SER A 113 3.75 7.95 -8.87
C SER A 113 2.26 7.76 -8.64
N MET A 114 1.70 8.60 -7.77
CA MET A 114 0.26 8.75 -7.60
C MET A 114 -0.12 10.21 -7.79
N SER A 115 -1.21 10.45 -8.51
CA SER A 115 -1.68 11.81 -8.83
C SER A 115 -3.17 11.96 -8.57
N TYR A 116 -3.54 13.11 -8.00
CA TYR A 116 -4.91 13.49 -7.68
C TYR A 116 -5.08 15.01 -7.85
N ASP A 117 -6.15 15.43 -8.52
CA ASP A 117 -6.51 16.84 -8.74
C ASP A 117 -5.36 17.77 -9.20
N GLY A 118 -4.47 17.25 -10.04
CA GLY A 118 -3.33 18.00 -10.57
C GLY A 118 -2.07 18.01 -9.69
N GLU A 119 -2.14 17.42 -8.49
CA GLU A 119 -0.99 17.13 -7.66
C GLU A 119 -0.44 15.73 -7.97
N GLU A 120 0.88 15.57 -7.94
CA GLU A 120 1.57 14.31 -8.21
C GLU A 120 2.67 14.07 -7.17
N TYR A 121 2.70 12.86 -6.61
CA TYR A 121 3.74 12.41 -5.69
C TYR A 121 4.56 11.28 -6.30
N ASP A 122 5.88 11.48 -6.40
CA ASP A 122 6.87 10.43 -6.72
C ASP A 122 7.05 9.50 -5.53
N LEU A 123 6.65 8.24 -5.65
CA LEU A 123 6.64 7.29 -4.54
C LEU A 123 8.04 6.82 -4.11
N GLN A 124 9.08 7.07 -4.91
CA GLN A 124 10.45 6.81 -4.49
C GLN A 124 11.02 7.96 -3.64
N ASN A 125 10.68 9.20 -4.00
CA ASN A 125 11.29 10.40 -3.43
C ASN A 125 10.26 11.32 -2.77
N ALA A 126 9.13 10.77 -2.34
CA ALA A 126 8.07 11.55 -1.76
C ALA A 126 8.55 12.32 -0.53
N GLY A 127 8.09 13.56 -0.42
CA GLY A 127 8.40 14.45 0.70
C GLY A 127 7.55 14.12 1.93
N SER A 128 7.18 15.16 2.67
CA SER A 128 6.35 15.06 3.88
C SER A 128 4.94 14.50 3.64
N GLU A 129 4.51 14.49 2.39
CA GLU A 129 3.17 14.10 1.95
C GLU A 129 3.00 12.58 1.92
N CYS A 130 4.10 11.83 2.00
CA CYS A 130 4.09 10.38 2.15
C CYS A 130 4.84 9.93 3.40
N GLY A 131 4.29 8.92 4.05
CA GLY A 131 4.93 8.25 5.16
C GLY A 131 6.06 7.33 4.71
N ASP A 132 6.74 6.76 5.70
CA ASP A 132 7.80 5.78 5.45
C ASP A 132 7.28 4.56 4.70
N ARG A 133 8.17 3.97 3.90
CA ARG A 133 7.89 2.75 3.15
C ARG A 133 7.92 1.53 4.08
N ASP A 134 6.78 0.89 4.27
CA ASP A 134 6.61 -0.39 4.99
C ASP A 134 5.59 -1.28 4.27
N HIS A 135 6.08 -2.32 3.58
CA HIS A 135 5.27 -3.20 2.71
C HIS A 135 4.35 -2.46 1.71
N GLY A 136 4.77 -1.27 1.31
CA GLY A 136 3.99 -0.32 0.55
C GLY A 136 4.38 1.10 0.96
N ILE A 137 3.66 2.09 0.48
CA ILE A 137 3.84 3.49 0.88
C ILE A 137 2.47 4.14 0.98
N THR A 138 2.27 4.95 2.01
CA THR A 138 1.03 5.72 2.16
C THR A 138 1.31 7.19 1.97
N CYS A 139 0.46 7.85 1.20
CA CYS A 139 0.50 9.30 1.03
C CYS A 139 -0.85 9.92 1.43
N GLU A 140 -0.86 11.21 1.77
CA GLU A 140 -2.05 11.98 2.15
C GLU A 140 -2.27 13.14 1.18
N TRP A 141 -3.53 13.38 0.83
CA TRP A 141 -3.96 14.47 -0.02
C TRP A 141 -5.10 15.25 0.63
N ASP A 142 -5.23 16.50 0.20
CA ASP A 142 -6.42 17.30 0.45
C ASP A 142 -7.54 16.91 -0.54
N VAL A 143 -8.80 17.02 -0.09
CA VAL A 143 -10.01 16.60 -0.84
C VAL A 143 -10.49 17.64 -1.85
#